data_AF-A0A4R5K0G1-F1
#
_entry.id   AF-A0A4R5K0G1-F1
#
_cell.length_a   1.000
_cell.length_b   1.000
_cell.length_c   1.000
_cell.angle_alpha   90.00
_cell.angle_beta   90.00
_cell.angle_gamma   90.00
#
_symmetry.space_group_name_H-M   'P 1'
#
loop_
_entity.id
_entity.type
_entity.pdbx_description
1 polymer ?
#
loop_
_entity_poly.entity_id
_entity_poly.type
_entity_poly.pdbx_seq_one_letter_code
_entity_poly.pdbx_strand_id
1 'polypeptide(L)'
;MTGPASKPPACSRCGINRPASITVQGKSICQGCRTRLQRNPGPCPGCRQHRVLAFHDRQNRQICAGCAGEKPTYSCRRCGREDNCYGRNCGPCTLTERATELLTDPDTAQIHQQLQPVFNALMNVDRPQTTLYWFRRSEGPRILHRMATGELQISHETFQQLPSNKTTNYLRDFLTALGVLPHYEARIERMLPWLEDLLDTIPKADADIIRRFAHWRVLRHLRQKAAHDELTKSMVLQGRAQIKGAARFLAWLTRHDTTLAGMGQADLERYLITHPGSETSQHAFIGWVRTSGINTSLRIPKQPRRFSSVTMSEEERWGHVQTLLHDQTMRHYTRIGGLFMLLFAQPLTTICRMHADQVTVTDDGQVTVTFERTPILMPEPLDRIIIEHMNRRGQASYA
;
A
#
# COMPACT_ATOMS: atom_id res chain seq x y z
N MET A 1 59.56 1.04 -3.53
CA MET A 1 59.36 0.99 -4.99
C MET A 1 58.18 0.08 -5.28
N THR A 2 56.98 0.65 -5.40
CA THR A 2 55.79 -0.06 -5.87
C THR A 2 55.95 -0.28 -7.38
N GLY A 3 56.10 -1.54 -7.81
CA GLY A 3 56.22 -1.89 -9.23
C GLY A 3 55.03 -1.38 -10.05
N PRO A 4 55.20 -1.23 -11.38
CA PRO A 4 54.15 -0.69 -12.25
C PRO A 4 52.89 -1.56 -12.13
N ALA A 5 51.76 -0.94 -11.76
CA ALA A 5 50.47 -1.62 -11.68
C ALA A 5 50.14 -2.19 -13.06
N SER A 6 50.23 -3.52 -13.20
CA SER A 6 49.92 -4.24 -14.42
C SER A 6 48.53 -3.84 -14.92
N LYS A 7 48.44 -3.37 -16.16
CA LYS A 7 47.18 -2.96 -16.77
C LYS A 7 46.18 -4.12 -16.68
N PRO A 8 44.95 -3.90 -16.16
CA PRO A 8 44.01 -5.00 -15.96
C PRO A 8 43.62 -5.63 -17.31
N PRO A 9 43.47 -6.97 -17.36
CA PRO A 9 43.13 -7.67 -18.60
C PRO A 9 41.78 -7.19 -19.15
N ALA A 10 41.61 -7.27 -20.47
CA ALA A 10 40.33 -7.00 -21.10
C ALA A 10 39.28 -8.01 -20.64
N CYS A 11 38.08 -7.53 -20.31
CA CYS A 11 36.98 -8.43 -19.99
C CYS A 11 36.48 -9.13 -21.25
N SER A 12 36.41 -10.46 -21.23
CA SER A 12 36.00 -11.28 -22.37
C SER A 12 34.56 -11.10 -22.83
N ARG A 13 33.71 -10.41 -22.05
CA ARG A 13 32.30 -10.12 -22.42
C ARG A 13 32.06 -8.69 -22.87
N CYS A 14 32.69 -7.70 -22.25
CA CYS A 14 32.46 -6.28 -22.61
C CYS A 14 33.65 -5.63 -23.33
N GLY A 15 34.80 -6.30 -23.43
CA GLY A 15 36.01 -5.75 -24.06
C GLY A 15 36.73 -4.66 -23.24
N ILE A 16 36.13 -4.17 -22.15
CA ILE A 16 36.69 -3.09 -21.34
C ILE A 16 37.74 -3.64 -20.39
N ASN A 17 38.90 -2.97 -20.31
CA ASN A 17 39.96 -3.26 -19.34
C ASN A 17 39.47 -2.91 -17.92
N ARG A 18 39.20 -3.94 -17.12
CA ARG A 18 38.73 -3.82 -15.73
C ARG A 18 39.32 -4.96 -14.91
N PRO A 19 39.53 -4.78 -13.60
CA PRO A 19 40.00 -5.86 -12.73
C PRO A 19 39.13 -7.12 -12.89
N ALA A 20 39.79 -8.27 -13.02
CA ALA A 20 39.12 -9.56 -13.14
C ALA A 20 38.42 -9.90 -11.82
N SER A 21 37.12 -10.20 -11.88
CA SER A 21 36.34 -10.68 -10.73
C SER A 21 36.29 -12.20 -10.66
N ILE A 22 36.26 -12.85 -11.83
CA ILE A 22 36.30 -14.30 -11.98
C ILE A 22 36.96 -14.64 -13.31
N THR A 23 37.62 -15.80 -13.36
CA THR A 23 38.13 -16.39 -14.60
C THR A 23 37.27 -17.59 -14.97
N VAL A 24 36.79 -17.64 -16.21
CA VAL A 24 35.96 -18.74 -16.73
C VAL A 24 36.61 -19.25 -18.00
N GLN A 25 36.98 -20.54 -18.05
CA GLN A 25 37.69 -21.16 -19.20
C GLN A 25 38.92 -20.31 -19.66
N GLY A 26 39.74 -19.88 -18.69
CA GLY A 26 40.93 -19.04 -18.94
C GLY A 26 40.65 -17.58 -19.32
N LYS A 27 39.37 -17.16 -19.44
CA LYS A 27 38.98 -15.80 -19.84
C LYS A 27 38.57 -14.95 -18.63
N SER A 28 39.10 -13.72 -18.54
CA SER A 28 38.79 -12.79 -17.46
C SER A 28 37.40 -12.15 -17.61
N ILE A 29 36.61 -12.13 -16.53
CA ILE A 29 35.29 -11.48 -16.49
C ILE A 29 35.30 -10.41 -15.39
N CYS A 30 34.96 -9.17 -15.75
CA CYS A 30 34.84 -8.07 -14.80
C CYS A 30 33.59 -8.20 -13.90
N GLN A 31 33.58 -7.51 -12.75
CA GLN A 31 32.47 -7.58 -11.79
C GLN A 31 31.10 -7.24 -12.40
N GLY A 32 31.02 -6.21 -13.25
CA GLY A 32 29.76 -5.83 -13.90
C GLY A 32 29.20 -6.93 -14.82
N CYS A 33 30.06 -7.56 -15.62
CA CYS A 33 29.67 -8.69 -16.48
C CYS A 33 29.30 -9.93 -15.65
N ARG A 34 30.01 -10.19 -14.55
CA ARG A 34 29.66 -11.25 -13.60
C ARG A 34 28.28 -11.03 -12.98
N THR A 35 27.98 -9.82 -12.53
CA THR A 35 26.66 -9.48 -11.97
C THR A 35 25.56 -9.60 -13.02
N ARG A 36 25.82 -9.18 -14.27
CA ARG A 36 24.85 -9.32 -15.38
C ARG A 36 24.56 -10.79 -15.68
N LEU A 37 25.57 -11.65 -15.68
CA LEU A 37 25.42 -13.10 -15.80
C LEU A 37 24.53 -13.69 -14.70
N GLN A 38 24.79 -13.34 -13.44
CA GLN A 38 24.02 -13.81 -12.29
C GLN A 38 22.56 -13.33 -12.28
N ARG A 39 22.28 -12.18 -12.88
CA ARG A 39 20.93 -11.60 -12.95
C ARG A 39 20.12 -12.09 -14.16
N ASN A 40 20.76 -12.72 -15.14
CA ASN A 40 20.11 -13.18 -16.37
C ASN A 40 20.45 -14.65 -16.63
N PRO A 41 20.04 -15.58 -15.74
CA PRO A 41 20.06 -17.00 -16.07
C PRO A 41 19.09 -17.29 -17.22
N GLY A 42 19.33 -18.41 -17.91
CA GLY A 42 18.55 -18.81 -19.08
C GLY A 42 18.54 -20.31 -19.26
N PRO A 43 17.66 -20.85 -20.12
CA PRO A 43 17.63 -22.26 -20.44
C PRO A 43 18.94 -22.65 -21.14
N CYS A 44 19.69 -23.58 -20.54
CA CYS A 44 20.94 -24.07 -21.12
C CYS A 44 20.66 -24.88 -22.40
N PRO A 45 21.34 -24.61 -23.52
CA PRO A 45 21.18 -25.41 -24.74
C PRO A 45 21.50 -26.91 -24.57
N GLY A 46 22.37 -27.25 -23.61
CA GLY A 46 22.78 -28.64 -23.36
C GLY A 46 21.80 -29.43 -22.48
N CYS A 47 21.42 -28.89 -21.32
CA CYS A 47 20.59 -29.61 -20.34
C CYS A 47 19.17 -29.06 -20.18
N ARG A 48 18.82 -27.99 -20.91
CA ARG A 48 17.54 -27.26 -20.85
C ARG A 48 17.15 -26.67 -19.49
N GLN A 49 17.95 -26.88 -18.44
CA GLN A 49 17.73 -26.29 -17.12
C GLN A 49 18.05 -24.79 -17.13
N HIS A 50 17.33 -24.04 -16.30
CA HIS A 50 17.55 -22.60 -16.12
C HIS A 50 18.81 -22.35 -15.28
N ARG A 51 19.88 -21.87 -15.90
CA ARG A 51 21.24 -21.81 -15.36
C ARG A 51 21.96 -20.53 -15.78
N VAL A 52 23.04 -20.18 -15.08
CA VAL A 52 23.92 -19.08 -15.51
C VAL A 52 24.79 -19.56 -16.68
N LEU A 53 24.60 -18.94 -17.85
CA LEU A 53 25.29 -19.31 -19.09
C LEU A 53 26.59 -18.50 -19.25
N ALA A 54 27.59 -18.88 -18.45
CA ALA A 54 28.91 -18.23 -18.43
C ALA A 54 29.97 -18.96 -19.26
N PHE A 55 29.74 -20.23 -19.60
CA PHE A 55 30.70 -21.12 -20.23
C PHE A 55 30.38 -21.29 -21.71
N HIS A 56 31.33 -21.79 -22.50
CA HIS A 56 31.13 -22.05 -23.92
C HIS A 56 31.38 -23.53 -24.24
N ASP A 57 30.58 -24.07 -25.17
CA ASP A 57 30.80 -25.40 -25.74
C ASP A 57 31.85 -25.35 -26.87
N ARG A 58 32.12 -26.51 -27.51
CA ARG A 58 33.06 -26.61 -28.65
C ARG A 58 32.62 -25.80 -29.88
N GLN A 59 31.34 -25.47 -29.98
CA GLN A 59 30.76 -24.64 -31.05
C GLN A 59 30.65 -23.16 -30.63
N ASN A 60 31.27 -22.78 -29.51
CA ASN A 60 31.26 -21.43 -28.94
C ASN A 60 29.85 -20.93 -28.55
N ARG A 61 28.89 -21.83 -28.27
CA ARG A 61 27.57 -21.47 -27.74
C ARG A 61 27.62 -21.37 -26.22
N GLN A 62 26.85 -20.45 -25.65
CA GLN A 62 26.79 -20.25 -24.20
C GLN A 62 26.05 -21.41 -23.51
N ILE A 63 26.71 -22.04 -22.55
CA ILE A 63 26.22 -23.19 -21.78
C ILE A 63 26.48 -23.00 -20.27
N CYS A 64 25.83 -23.82 -19.45
CA CYS A 64 26.04 -23.83 -18.00
C CYS A 64 27.35 -24.53 -17.60
N ALA A 65 27.78 -24.34 -16.35
CA ALA A 65 28.99 -24.97 -15.81
C ALA A 65 28.97 -26.50 -15.94
N GLY A 66 27.85 -27.12 -15.58
CA GLY A 66 27.71 -28.59 -15.62
C GLY A 66 27.86 -29.17 -17.02
N CYS A 67 27.26 -28.55 -18.03
CA CYS A 67 27.44 -28.97 -19.43
C CYS A 67 28.86 -28.74 -19.95
N ALA A 68 29.60 -27.79 -19.37
CA ALA A 68 31.00 -27.53 -19.71
C ALA A 68 31.98 -28.44 -18.96
N GLY A 69 31.51 -29.32 -18.06
CA GLY A 69 32.36 -30.13 -17.19
C GLY A 69 33.05 -29.31 -16.08
N GLU A 70 32.57 -28.10 -15.84
CA GLU A 70 33.18 -27.13 -14.92
C GLU A 70 32.46 -27.10 -13.57
N LYS A 71 33.16 -26.68 -12.52
CA LYS A 71 32.54 -26.56 -11.19
C LYS A 71 31.44 -25.49 -11.21
N PRO A 72 30.23 -25.78 -10.68
CA PRO A 72 29.11 -24.85 -10.68
C PRO A 72 29.40 -23.69 -9.72
N THR A 73 30.02 -22.64 -10.24
CA THR A 73 30.54 -21.52 -9.44
C THR A 73 29.45 -20.52 -9.07
N TYR A 74 28.30 -20.59 -9.74
CA TYR A 74 27.16 -19.69 -9.56
C TYR A 74 25.99 -20.34 -8.80
N SER A 75 26.09 -21.62 -8.44
CA SER A 75 25.01 -22.34 -7.78
C SER A 75 24.91 -21.97 -6.29
N CYS A 76 23.67 -21.90 -5.81
CA CYS A 76 23.38 -21.82 -4.39
C CYS A 76 23.94 -23.06 -3.68
N ARG A 77 24.72 -22.85 -2.61
CA ARG A 77 25.31 -23.96 -1.84
C ARG A 77 24.28 -24.86 -1.15
N ARG A 78 23.06 -24.35 -0.91
CA ARG A 78 21.99 -25.07 -0.20
C ARG A 78 21.07 -25.85 -1.13
N CYS A 79 20.62 -25.24 -2.23
CA CYS A 79 19.63 -25.84 -3.12
C CYS A 79 20.07 -26.00 -4.58
N GLY A 80 21.29 -25.57 -4.93
CA GLY A 80 21.86 -25.77 -6.26
C GLY A 80 21.29 -24.88 -7.38
N ARG A 81 20.29 -24.03 -7.11
CA ARG A 81 19.74 -23.08 -8.11
C ARG A 81 20.72 -21.94 -8.42
N GLU A 82 20.64 -21.40 -9.62
CA GLU A 82 21.58 -20.37 -10.13
C GLU A 82 20.90 -19.03 -10.43
N ASP A 83 19.59 -18.94 -10.22
CA ASP A 83 18.82 -17.72 -10.27
C ASP A 83 18.68 -17.09 -8.89
N ASN A 84 18.25 -15.83 -8.85
CA ASN A 84 18.09 -15.07 -7.61
C ASN A 84 19.34 -15.03 -6.72
N CYS A 85 20.55 -15.01 -7.31
CA CYS A 85 21.81 -15.00 -6.57
C CYS A 85 21.86 -13.88 -5.50
N TYR A 86 22.21 -14.24 -4.25
CA TYR A 86 22.42 -13.33 -3.14
C TYR A 86 23.68 -13.73 -2.35
N GLY A 87 24.82 -13.17 -2.75
CA GLY A 87 26.12 -13.59 -2.20
C GLY A 87 26.47 -15.02 -2.64
N ARG A 88 26.67 -15.93 -1.67
CA ARG A 88 27.01 -17.36 -1.93
C ARG A 88 25.79 -18.30 -1.96
N ASN A 89 24.62 -17.82 -1.57
CA ASN A 89 23.36 -18.55 -1.59
C ASN A 89 22.38 -17.85 -2.55
N CYS A 90 21.25 -18.47 -2.85
CA CYS A 90 20.14 -17.78 -3.52
C CYS A 90 19.34 -16.96 -2.50
N GLY A 91 18.60 -15.96 -3.00
CA GLY A 91 17.71 -15.11 -2.23
C GLY A 91 16.72 -15.90 -1.38
N PRO A 92 16.00 -16.90 -1.93
CA PRO A 92 15.10 -17.76 -1.17
C PRO A 92 15.77 -18.49 0.00
N CYS A 93 16.89 -19.20 -0.23
CA CYS A 93 17.57 -19.91 0.84
C CYS A 93 18.12 -18.99 1.92
N THR A 94 18.64 -17.83 1.52
CA THR A 94 19.10 -16.80 2.46
C THR A 94 17.93 -16.24 3.26
N LEU A 95 16.79 -16.00 2.61
CA LEU A 95 15.58 -15.52 3.26
C LEU A 95 15.03 -16.55 4.25
N THR A 96 14.99 -17.84 3.88
CA THR A 96 14.60 -18.92 4.79
C THR A 96 15.50 -18.93 6.03
N GLU A 97 16.82 -18.94 5.85
CA GLU A 97 17.79 -18.90 6.96
C GLU A 97 17.57 -17.69 7.88
N ARG A 98 17.51 -16.49 7.31
CA ARG A 98 17.29 -15.26 8.08
C ARG A 98 15.94 -15.18 8.75
N ALA A 99 14.88 -15.67 8.10
CA ALA A 99 13.54 -15.66 8.67
C ALA A 99 13.42 -16.68 9.81
N THR A 100 14.08 -17.84 9.70
CA THR A 100 14.19 -18.81 10.80
C THR A 100 14.94 -18.17 11.97
N GLU A 101 16.14 -17.62 11.76
CA GLU A 101 16.90 -16.91 12.81
C GLU A 101 16.06 -15.82 13.51
N LEU A 102 15.26 -15.09 12.73
CA LEU A 102 14.47 -13.98 13.25
C LEU A 102 13.28 -14.43 14.11
N LEU A 103 12.59 -15.50 13.70
CA LEU A 103 11.29 -15.90 14.24
C LEU A 103 11.35 -17.14 15.14
N THR A 104 12.53 -17.73 15.33
CA THR A 104 12.72 -18.84 16.26
C THR A 104 12.54 -18.37 17.70
N ASP A 105 11.71 -19.09 18.42
CA ASP A 105 11.55 -19.00 19.86
C ASP A 105 12.73 -19.73 20.53
N PRO A 106 13.49 -19.06 21.42
CA PRO A 106 14.65 -19.64 22.07
C PRO A 106 14.31 -20.83 22.98
N ASP A 107 13.10 -20.90 23.54
CA ASP A 107 12.70 -21.96 24.48
C ASP A 107 12.37 -23.26 23.74
N THR A 108 11.72 -23.15 22.59
CA THR A 108 11.28 -24.31 21.79
C THR A 108 12.25 -24.68 20.68
N ALA A 109 13.21 -23.80 20.35
CA ALA A 109 14.10 -23.91 19.18
C ALA A 109 13.35 -24.09 17.85
N GLN A 110 12.06 -23.77 17.82
CA GLN A 110 11.20 -23.81 16.63
C GLN A 110 10.71 -22.40 16.32
N ILE A 111 10.09 -22.20 15.15
CA ILE A 111 9.45 -20.92 14.83
C ILE A 111 8.34 -20.67 15.85
N HIS A 112 8.32 -19.47 16.44
CA HIS A 112 7.32 -19.09 17.44
C HIS A 112 5.91 -19.33 16.88
N GLN A 113 5.09 -20.08 17.61
CA GLN A 113 3.82 -20.62 17.11
C GLN A 113 2.89 -19.54 16.51
N GLN A 114 2.73 -18.41 17.20
CA GLN A 114 1.89 -17.30 16.71
C GLN A 114 2.48 -16.58 15.48
N LEU A 115 3.79 -16.69 15.24
CA LEU A 115 4.47 -16.04 14.10
C LEU A 115 4.65 -16.99 12.91
N GLN A 116 4.17 -18.24 13.00
CA GLN A 116 4.18 -19.17 11.87
C GLN A 116 3.51 -18.61 10.60
N PRO A 117 2.37 -17.87 10.67
CA PRO A 117 1.78 -17.22 9.50
C PRO A 117 2.72 -16.20 8.85
N VAL A 118 3.52 -15.49 9.65
CA VAL A 118 4.55 -14.55 9.16
C VAL A 118 5.62 -15.31 8.39
N PHE A 119 6.17 -16.38 8.97
CA PHE A 119 7.17 -17.19 8.29
C PHE A 119 6.65 -17.70 6.93
N ASN A 120 5.45 -18.25 6.90
CA ASN A 120 4.83 -18.77 5.68
C ASN A 120 4.63 -17.67 4.62
N ALA A 121 4.15 -16.49 5.01
CA ALA A 121 3.98 -15.35 4.11
C ALA A 121 5.32 -14.89 3.52
N LEU A 122 6.37 -14.85 4.33
CA LEU A 122 7.71 -14.48 3.89
C LEU A 122 8.31 -15.49 2.89
N MET A 123 7.95 -16.77 2.96
CA MET A 123 8.43 -17.79 2.02
C MET A 123 7.74 -17.72 0.65
N ASN A 124 6.56 -17.10 0.56
CA ASN A 124 5.77 -17.01 -0.67
C ASN A 124 5.95 -15.70 -1.45
N VAL A 125 7.00 -14.91 -1.15
CA VAL A 125 7.26 -13.64 -1.85
C VAL A 125 7.93 -13.85 -3.21
N ASP A 126 7.44 -13.16 -4.24
CA ASP A 126 7.99 -13.23 -5.60
C ASP A 126 9.46 -12.76 -5.68
N ARG A 127 9.81 -11.77 -4.84
CA ARG A 127 11.14 -11.13 -4.82
C ARG A 127 11.78 -11.21 -3.43
N PRO A 128 12.45 -12.30 -3.07
CA PRO A 128 13.11 -12.48 -1.78
C PRO A 128 14.11 -11.36 -1.43
N GLN A 129 14.73 -10.73 -2.44
CA GLN A 129 15.72 -9.68 -2.23
C GLN A 129 15.11 -8.39 -1.65
N THR A 130 13.84 -8.08 -1.93
CA THR A 130 13.17 -6.90 -1.35
C THR A 130 12.89 -7.14 0.13
N THR A 131 12.48 -8.36 0.51
CA THR A 131 12.31 -8.78 1.89
C THR A 131 13.63 -8.78 2.66
N LEU A 132 14.70 -9.33 2.08
CA LEU A 132 16.04 -9.27 2.67
C LEU A 132 16.56 -7.83 2.82
N TYR A 133 16.22 -6.94 1.89
CA TYR A 133 16.51 -5.52 2.02
C TYR A 133 15.72 -4.89 3.17
N TRP A 134 14.44 -5.21 3.30
CA TRP A 134 13.60 -4.78 4.42
C TRP A 134 14.15 -5.27 5.77
N PHE A 135 14.61 -6.53 5.84
CA PHE A 135 15.25 -7.10 7.03
C PHE A 135 16.42 -6.24 7.54
N ARG A 136 17.18 -5.64 6.62
CA ARG A 136 18.36 -4.84 6.95
C ARG A 136 18.05 -3.37 7.26
N ARG A 137 16.99 -2.81 6.68
CA ARG A 137 16.75 -1.34 6.66
C ARG A 137 15.61 -0.90 7.56
N SER A 138 14.84 -1.82 8.09
CA SER A 138 13.64 -1.55 8.88
C SER A 138 13.83 -1.98 10.33
N GLU A 139 13.17 -1.28 11.25
CA GLU A 139 13.04 -1.70 12.65
C GLU A 139 12.01 -2.84 12.84
N GLY A 140 11.14 -3.07 11.86
CA GLY A 140 10.08 -4.08 11.94
C GLY A 140 10.58 -5.50 12.24
N PRO A 141 11.60 -6.02 11.55
CA PRO A 141 12.24 -7.30 11.86
C PRO A 141 12.73 -7.39 13.32
N ARG A 142 13.32 -6.32 13.86
CA ARG A 142 13.76 -6.30 15.25
C ARG A 142 12.57 -6.44 16.21
N ILE A 143 11.45 -5.81 15.91
CA ILE A 143 10.21 -5.98 16.70
C ILE A 143 9.71 -7.43 16.60
N LEU A 144 9.73 -8.04 15.41
CA LEU A 144 9.36 -9.46 15.24
C LEU A 144 10.25 -10.40 16.04
N HIS A 145 11.56 -10.14 16.09
CA HIS A 145 12.49 -10.92 16.88
C HIS A 145 12.22 -10.82 18.38
N ARG A 146 11.95 -9.59 18.87
CA ARG A 146 11.56 -9.36 20.26
C ARG A 146 10.23 -10.02 20.61
N MET A 147 9.30 -10.11 19.66
CA MET A 147 8.07 -10.88 19.81
C MET A 147 8.33 -12.38 19.84
N ALA A 148 9.18 -12.90 18.96
CA ALA A 148 9.52 -14.32 18.89
C ALA A 148 10.26 -14.83 20.15
N THR A 149 11.07 -13.96 20.77
CA THR A 149 11.83 -14.25 22.00
C THR A 149 11.05 -13.99 23.28
N GLY A 150 9.80 -13.54 23.19
CA GLY A 150 8.96 -13.23 24.35
C GLY A 150 9.27 -11.89 25.05
N GLU A 151 10.25 -11.11 24.59
CA GLU A 151 10.53 -9.76 25.11
C GLU A 151 9.36 -8.78 24.91
N LEU A 152 8.57 -8.99 23.85
CA LEU A 152 7.37 -8.21 23.56
C LEU A 152 6.16 -9.13 23.39
N GLN A 153 5.05 -8.77 24.03
CA GLN A 153 3.79 -9.47 23.84
C GLN A 153 3.25 -9.23 22.41
N ILE A 154 2.71 -10.28 21.79
CA ILE A 154 2.07 -10.20 20.47
C ILE A 154 0.63 -9.73 20.67
N SER A 155 0.45 -8.41 20.78
CA SER A 155 -0.86 -7.81 21.02
C SER A 155 -0.96 -6.41 20.41
N HIS A 156 -2.19 -5.92 20.25
CA HIS A 156 -2.42 -4.54 19.84
C HIS A 156 -1.94 -3.51 20.87
N GLU A 157 -1.97 -3.87 22.16
CA GLU A 157 -1.51 -3.00 23.25
C GLU A 157 -0.02 -2.69 23.13
N THR A 158 0.80 -3.68 22.76
CA THR A 158 2.23 -3.47 22.46
C THR A 158 2.44 -2.37 21.42
N PHE A 159 1.60 -2.33 20.37
CA PHE A 159 1.69 -1.30 19.34
C PHE A 159 1.20 0.08 19.79
N GLN A 160 0.40 0.18 20.86
CA GLN A 160 0.01 1.47 21.44
C GLN A 160 1.16 2.11 22.23
N GLN A 161 2.05 1.29 22.79
CA GLN A 161 3.22 1.74 23.55
C GLN A 161 4.42 2.05 22.65
N LEU A 162 4.48 1.47 21.46
CA LEU A 162 5.53 1.74 20.48
C LEU A 162 5.33 3.11 19.80
N PRO A 163 6.41 3.77 19.33
CA PRO A 163 6.30 5.02 18.59
C PRO A 163 5.40 4.86 17.36
N SER A 164 4.42 5.73 17.18
CA SER A 164 3.56 5.71 16.00
C SER A 164 4.32 6.26 14.79
N ASN A 165 4.87 5.37 13.97
CA ASN A 165 5.60 5.71 12.75
C ASN A 165 5.21 4.74 11.61
N LYS A 166 5.71 5.02 10.39
CA LYS A 166 5.35 4.21 9.21
C LYS A 166 5.71 2.73 9.39
N THR A 167 6.82 2.43 10.07
CA THR A 167 7.32 1.07 10.27
C THR A 167 6.46 0.28 11.25
N THR A 168 6.15 0.86 12.41
CA THR A 168 5.31 0.20 13.44
C THR A 168 3.88 0.02 12.95
N ASN A 169 3.33 1.01 12.24
CA ASN A 169 2.01 0.91 11.63
C ASN A 169 1.97 -0.18 10.54
N TYR A 170 2.97 -0.21 9.63
CA TYR A 170 3.07 -1.26 8.62
C TYR A 170 3.17 -2.66 9.24
N LEU A 171 4.01 -2.83 10.26
CA LEU A 171 4.16 -4.12 10.92
C LEU A 171 2.85 -4.57 11.58
N ARG A 172 2.15 -3.65 12.26
CA ARG A 172 0.86 -3.94 12.87
C ARG A 172 -0.17 -4.39 11.83
N ASP A 173 -0.28 -3.64 10.73
CA ASP A 173 -1.19 -3.98 9.63
C ASP A 173 -0.84 -5.32 9.00
N PHE A 174 0.46 -5.61 8.82
CA PHE A 174 0.95 -6.87 8.31
C PHE A 174 0.60 -8.05 9.22
N LEU A 175 0.81 -7.92 10.54
CA LEU A 175 0.44 -8.97 11.50
C LEU A 175 -1.07 -9.21 11.56
N THR A 176 -1.88 -8.15 11.46
CA THR A 176 -3.34 -8.28 11.37
C THR A 176 -3.78 -8.94 10.07
N ALA A 177 -3.19 -8.57 8.93
CA ALA A 177 -3.51 -9.17 7.63
C ALA A 177 -3.20 -10.68 7.59
N LEU A 178 -2.20 -11.12 8.35
CA LEU A 178 -1.82 -12.53 8.49
C LEU A 178 -2.59 -13.26 9.60
N GLY A 179 -3.51 -12.59 10.30
CA GLY A 179 -4.30 -13.17 11.39
C GLY A 179 -3.51 -13.44 12.68
N VAL A 180 -2.28 -12.93 12.79
CA VAL A 180 -1.47 -13.02 14.02
C VAL A 180 -2.04 -12.14 15.12
N LEU A 181 -2.45 -10.93 14.74
CA LEU A 181 -3.23 -10.05 15.60
C LEU A 181 -4.71 -10.15 15.23
N PRO A 182 -5.61 -9.95 16.20
CA PRO A 182 -7.03 -9.78 15.91
C PRO A 182 -7.27 -8.73 14.81
N HIS A 183 -8.38 -8.86 14.09
CA HIS A 183 -8.77 -7.84 13.13
C HIS A 183 -9.01 -6.51 13.85
N TYR A 184 -8.36 -5.44 13.40
CA TYR A 184 -8.60 -4.09 13.89
C TYR A 184 -8.76 -3.13 12.74
N GLU A 185 -9.58 -2.11 12.95
CA GLU A 185 -9.76 -1.05 11.97
C GLU A 185 -8.95 0.17 12.41
N ALA A 186 -7.75 0.29 11.83
CA ALA A 186 -6.77 1.34 12.15
C ALA A 186 -7.35 2.76 12.04
N ARG A 187 -8.37 2.98 11.21
CA ARG A 187 -9.03 4.28 11.09
C ARG A 187 -9.92 4.60 12.30
N ILE A 188 -10.56 3.59 12.88
CA ILE A 188 -11.38 3.73 14.10
C ILE A 188 -10.48 3.89 15.32
N GLU A 189 -9.43 3.07 15.43
CA GLU A 189 -8.52 3.17 16.58
C GLU A 189 -7.82 4.52 16.68
N ARG A 190 -7.33 5.07 15.56
CA ARG A 190 -6.75 6.42 15.54
C ARG A 190 -7.74 7.52 15.94
N MET A 191 -9.04 7.24 15.94
CA MET A 191 -10.04 8.18 16.39
C MET A 191 -10.14 8.24 17.92
N LEU A 192 -9.73 7.20 18.65
CA LEU A 192 -9.83 7.16 20.11
C LEU A 192 -8.82 8.13 20.78
N PRO A 193 -7.51 8.09 20.50
CA PRO A 193 -6.57 9.07 21.07
C PRO A 193 -6.96 10.51 20.71
N TRP A 194 -7.32 10.74 19.44
CA TRP A 194 -7.78 12.05 19.00
C TRP A 194 -9.05 12.53 19.72
N LEU A 195 -9.96 11.62 20.07
CA LEU A 195 -11.15 11.97 20.84
C LEU A 195 -10.74 12.43 22.23
N GLU A 196 -9.86 11.71 22.92
CA GLU A 196 -9.36 12.12 24.24
C GLU A 196 -8.64 13.47 24.18
N ASP A 197 -7.74 13.68 23.20
CA ASP A 197 -7.07 14.98 22.99
C ASP A 197 -8.08 16.13 22.83
N LEU A 198 -9.21 15.89 22.15
CA LEU A 198 -10.28 16.88 22.01
C LEU A 198 -11.05 17.09 23.31
N LEU A 199 -11.37 16.01 24.03
CA LEU A 199 -12.12 16.07 25.29
C LEU A 199 -11.34 16.83 26.37
N ASP A 200 -10.01 16.74 26.37
CA ASP A 200 -9.14 17.48 27.30
C ASP A 200 -9.18 19.01 27.08
N THR A 201 -9.64 19.47 25.92
CA THR A 201 -9.73 20.91 25.59
C THR A 201 -11.06 21.56 25.98
N ILE A 202 -12.04 20.79 26.49
CA ILE A 202 -13.39 21.29 26.75
C ILE A 202 -13.82 21.05 28.21
N PRO A 203 -14.76 21.86 28.74
CA PRO A 203 -15.24 21.71 30.11
C PRO A 203 -15.81 20.30 30.37
N LYS A 204 -15.56 19.76 31.57
CA LYS A 204 -15.92 18.37 31.93
C LYS A 204 -17.37 18.01 31.63
N ALA A 205 -18.32 18.90 31.94
CA ALA A 205 -19.73 18.67 31.69
C ALA A 205 -20.05 18.45 30.19
N ASP A 206 -19.43 19.25 29.32
CA ASP A 206 -19.56 19.11 27.87
C ASP A 206 -18.80 17.88 27.37
N ALA A 207 -17.60 17.63 27.91
CA ALA A 207 -16.78 16.47 27.59
C ALA A 207 -17.54 15.16 27.82
N ASP A 208 -18.30 15.04 28.91
CA ASP A 208 -19.09 13.84 29.21
C ASP A 208 -20.24 13.62 28.22
N ILE A 209 -20.84 14.69 27.71
CA ILE A 209 -21.87 14.61 26.66
C ILE A 209 -21.22 14.18 25.34
N ILE A 210 -20.12 14.82 24.95
CA ILE A 210 -19.39 14.50 23.71
C ILE A 210 -18.84 13.08 23.75
N ARG A 211 -18.31 12.62 24.89
CA ARG A 211 -17.80 11.26 25.08
C ARG A 211 -18.89 10.23 24.85
N ARG A 212 -20.09 10.42 25.45
CA ARG A 212 -21.24 9.53 25.26
C ARG A 212 -21.74 9.54 23.81
N PHE A 213 -21.88 10.72 23.20
CA PHE A 213 -22.26 10.85 21.80
C PHE A 213 -21.26 10.14 20.87
N ALA A 214 -19.96 10.39 21.04
CA ALA A 214 -18.91 9.80 20.24
C ALA A 214 -18.92 8.27 20.35
N HIS A 215 -19.02 7.71 21.56
CA HIS A 215 -19.00 6.26 21.78
C HIS A 215 -20.28 5.57 21.30
N TRP A 216 -21.44 6.07 21.71
CA TRP A 216 -22.71 5.35 21.51
C TRP A 216 -23.31 5.56 20.12
N ARG A 217 -22.98 6.67 19.45
CA ARG A 217 -23.52 7.00 18.13
C ARG A 217 -22.48 6.92 17.02
N VAL A 218 -21.36 7.62 17.14
CA VAL A 218 -20.38 7.78 16.05
C VAL A 218 -19.52 6.52 15.91
N LEU A 219 -18.79 6.13 16.96
CA LEU A 219 -17.93 4.95 16.99
C LEU A 219 -18.73 3.67 16.73
N ARG A 220 -19.91 3.53 17.33
CA ARG A 220 -20.81 2.40 17.06
C ARG A 220 -21.16 2.28 15.57
N HIS A 221 -21.49 3.39 14.91
CA HIS A 221 -21.81 3.40 13.47
C HIS A 221 -20.59 3.04 12.61
N LEU A 222 -19.41 3.58 12.93
CA LEU A 222 -18.18 3.24 12.20
C LEU A 222 -17.81 1.76 12.38
N ARG A 223 -17.93 1.21 13.60
CA ARG A 223 -17.68 -0.22 13.88
C ARG A 223 -18.66 -1.12 13.11
N GLN A 224 -19.93 -0.76 13.06
CA GLN A 224 -20.92 -1.49 12.26
C GLN A 224 -20.53 -1.49 10.79
N LYS A 225 -20.07 -0.36 10.24
CA LYS A 225 -19.66 -0.25 8.85
C LYS A 225 -18.36 -0.98 8.54
N ALA A 226 -17.42 -1.01 9.49
CA ALA A 226 -16.21 -1.81 9.40
C ALA A 226 -16.54 -3.31 9.36
N ALA A 227 -17.47 -3.77 10.20
CA ALA A 227 -17.89 -5.18 10.23
C ALA A 227 -18.55 -5.68 8.93
N HIS A 228 -18.97 -4.77 8.05
CA HIS A 228 -19.53 -5.11 6.72
C HIS A 228 -18.58 -4.75 5.58
N ASP A 229 -17.30 -4.42 5.86
CA ASP A 229 -16.31 -3.95 4.88
C ASP A 229 -16.73 -2.69 4.10
N GLU A 230 -17.69 -1.92 4.61
CA GLU A 230 -18.22 -0.71 3.99
C GLU A 230 -17.56 0.57 4.53
N LEU A 231 -16.62 0.45 5.49
CA LEU A 231 -15.99 1.63 6.08
C LEU A 231 -15.09 2.36 5.08
N THR A 232 -15.44 3.61 4.80
CA THR A 232 -14.63 4.49 3.96
C THR A 232 -13.89 5.54 4.79
N LYS A 233 -12.78 6.07 4.24
CA LYS A 233 -12.05 7.20 4.84
C LYS A 233 -12.97 8.41 5.06
N SER A 234 -13.86 8.68 4.10
CA SER A 234 -14.81 9.79 4.17
C SER A 234 -15.77 9.69 5.36
N MET A 235 -16.23 8.47 5.68
CA MET A 235 -17.11 8.26 6.84
C MET A 235 -16.40 8.56 8.17
N VAL A 236 -15.12 8.21 8.28
CA VAL A 236 -14.32 8.53 9.48
C VAL A 236 -14.10 10.03 9.59
N LEU A 237 -13.80 10.72 8.49
CA LEU A 237 -13.69 12.19 8.46
C LEU A 237 -15.01 12.86 8.84
N GLN A 238 -16.13 12.35 8.33
CA GLN A 238 -17.47 12.82 8.68
C GLN A 238 -17.78 12.59 10.17
N GLY A 239 -17.41 11.44 10.73
CA GLY A 239 -17.54 11.17 12.16
C GLY A 239 -16.77 12.17 13.02
N ARG A 240 -15.52 12.49 12.64
CA ARG A 240 -14.73 13.54 13.33
C ARG A 240 -15.39 14.91 13.20
N ALA A 241 -15.94 15.24 12.03
CA ALA A 241 -16.65 16.50 11.81
C ALA A 241 -17.93 16.61 12.66
N GLN A 242 -18.67 15.51 12.84
CA GLN A 242 -19.85 15.46 13.72
C GLN A 242 -19.47 15.71 15.19
N ILE A 243 -18.39 15.07 15.67
CA ILE A 243 -17.91 15.25 17.06
C ILE A 243 -17.46 16.71 17.29
N LYS A 244 -16.64 17.26 16.38
CA LYS A 244 -16.22 18.68 16.46
C LYS A 244 -17.41 19.63 16.38
N GLY A 245 -18.38 19.33 15.51
CA GLY A 245 -19.60 20.10 15.36
C GLY A 245 -20.42 20.13 16.65
N ALA A 246 -20.58 18.98 17.31
CA ALA A 246 -21.24 18.89 18.60
C ALA A 246 -20.50 19.68 19.69
N ALA A 247 -19.16 19.55 19.77
CA ALA A 247 -18.37 20.31 20.74
C ALA A 247 -18.49 21.83 20.55
N ARG A 248 -18.43 22.31 19.30
CA ARG A 248 -18.68 23.71 18.95
C ARG A 248 -20.09 24.18 19.33
N PHE A 249 -21.08 23.32 19.17
CA PHE A 249 -22.46 23.63 19.51
C PHE A 249 -22.64 23.76 21.03
N LEU A 250 -22.08 22.83 21.83
CA LEU A 250 -22.08 22.96 23.28
C LEU A 250 -21.38 24.25 23.74
N ALA A 251 -20.21 24.56 23.19
CA ALA A 251 -19.50 25.81 23.48
C ALA A 251 -20.29 27.07 23.04
N TRP A 252 -21.19 26.95 22.06
CA TRP A 252 -22.11 28.03 21.71
C TRP A 252 -23.21 28.20 22.75
N LEU A 253 -23.78 27.10 23.27
CA LEU A 253 -24.78 27.12 24.34
C LEU A 253 -24.22 27.79 25.60
N THR A 254 -23.01 27.41 26.01
CA THR A 254 -22.33 28.01 27.18
C THR A 254 -22.17 29.52 27.04
N ARG A 255 -21.87 30.02 25.83
CA ARG A 255 -21.72 31.47 25.56
C ARG A 255 -23.05 32.24 25.55
N HIS A 256 -24.18 31.55 25.46
CA HIS A 256 -25.51 32.14 25.45
C HIS A 256 -26.29 31.80 26.74
N ASP A 257 -25.58 31.39 27.80
CA ASP A 257 -26.13 31.05 29.11
C ASP A 257 -27.32 30.08 29.05
N THR A 258 -27.27 29.15 28.11
CA THR A 258 -28.29 28.11 27.92
C THR A 258 -27.69 26.72 28.04
N THR A 259 -28.53 25.73 28.29
CA THR A 259 -28.13 24.34 28.41
C THR A 259 -28.80 23.49 27.34
N LEU A 260 -28.20 22.34 27.02
CA LEU A 260 -28.76 21.42 26.05
C LEU A 260 -30.18 20.93 26.45
N ALA A 261 -30.45 20.80 27.74
CA ALA A 261 -31.76 20.42 28.27
C ALA A 261 -32.77 21.59 28.26
N GLY A 262 -32.31 22.81 28.52
CA GLY A 262 -33.17 24.00 28.63
C GLY A 262 -33.45 24.72 27.31
N MET A 263 -32.68 24.46 26.26
CA MET A 263 -32.85 25.15 24.98
C MET A 263 -34.13 24.74 24.23
N GLY A 264 -34.72 25.72 23.54
CA GLY A 264 -35.88 25.51 22.68
C GLY A 264 -35.50 25.32 21.21
N GLN A 265 -36.52 25.05 20.38
CA GLN A 265 -36.36 24.94 18.92
C GLN A 265 -35.86 26.26 18.30
N ALA A 266 -36.31 27.41 18.80
CA ALA A 266 -35.88 28.73 18.32
C ALA A 266 -34.37 28.97 18.53
N ASP A 267 -33.80 28.47 19.62
CA ASP A 267 -32.35 28.58 19.88
C ASP A 267 -31.55 27.70 18.91
N LEU A 268 -32.04 26.50 18.60
CA LEU A 268 -31.45 25.62 17.60
C LEU A 268 -31.46 26.28 16.22
N GLU A 269 -32.59 26.86 15.82
CA GLU A 269 -32.72 27.56 14.55
C GLU A 269 -31.78 28.78 14.47
N ARG A 270 -31.67 29.55 15.56
CA ARG A 270 -30.71 30.65 15.68
C ARG A 270 -29.27 30.16 15.50
N TYR A 271 -28.90 29.02 16.10
CA TYR A 271 -27.58 28.43 15.89
C TYR A 271 -27.34 28.04 14.43
N LEU A 272 -28.32 27.41 13.78
CA LEU A 272 -28.19 26.97 12.38
C LEU A 272 -28.08 28.15 11.40
N ILE A 273 -28.81 29.24 11.65
CA ILE A 273 -28.71 30.49 10.85
C ILE A 273 -27.35 31.14 11.00
N THR A 274 -26.83 31.22 12.24
CA THR A 274 -25.52 31.84 12.52
C THR A 274 -24.34 30.99 12.08
N HIS A 275 -24.55 29.68 11.81
CA HIS A 275 -23.52 28.75 11.38
C HIS A 275 -23.95 27.96 10.13
N PRO A 276 -23.97 28.59 8.94
CA PRO A 276 -24.35 27.93 7.70
C PRO A 276 -23.53 26.67 7.43
N GLY A 277 -24.20 25.60 6.96
CA GLY A 277 -23.56 24.30 6.69
C GLY A 277 -23.38 23.39 7.90
N SER A 278 -23.69 23.86 9.12
CA SER A 278 -23.61 23.03 10.33
C SER A 278 -24.69 21.94 10.41
N GLU A 279 -25.79 22.07 9.66
CA GLU A 279 -26.96 21.18 9.67
C GLU A 279 -26.57 19.70 9.53
N THR A 280 -25.67 19.38 8.59
CA THR A 280 -25.23 18.00 8.34
C THR A 280 -24.47 17.42 9.53
N SER A 281 -23.66 18.24 10.21
CA SER A 281 -22.91 17.82 11.40
C SER A 281 -23.82 17.69 12.63
N GLN A 282 -24.84 18.56 12.75
CA GLN A 282 -25.75 18.57 13.89
C GLN A 282 -26.88 17.54 13.79
N HIS A 283 -27.29 17.14 12.59
CA HIS A 283 -28.40 16.19 12.42
C HIS A 283 -28.17 14.89 13.21
N ALA A 284 -26.95 14.35 13.19
CA ALA A 284 -26.60 13.16 13.96
C ALA A 284 -26.61 13.41 15.47
N PHE A 285 -26.13 14.57 15.92
CA PHE A 285 -26.06 14.95 17.33
C PHE A 285 -27.46 15.19 17.90
N ILE A 286 -28.28 16.06 17.29
CA ILE A 286 -29.65 16.34 17.74
C ILE A 286 -30.53 15.09 17.71
N GLY A 287 -30.35 14.22 16.71
CA GLY A 287 -31.02 12.91 16.70
C GLY A 287 -30.61 12.02 17.89
N TRP A 288 -29.35 12.05 18.30
CA TRP A 288 -28.86 11.35 19.48
C TRP A 288 -29.35 11.99 20.79
N VAL A 289 -29.36 13.32 20.90
CA VAL A 289 -29.89 14.07 22.06
C VAL A 289 -31.36 13.71 22.33
N ARG A 290 -32.15 13.56 21.26
CA ARG A 290 -33.54 13.07 21.33
C ARG A 290 -33.66 11.65 21.84
N THR A 291 -32.90 10.73 21.24
CA THR A 291 -32.98 9.30 21.56
C THR A 291 -32.36 8.96 22.93
N SER A 292 -31.47 9.81 23.44
CA SER A 292 -30.91 9.71 24.80
C SER A 292 -31.79 10.37 25.87
N GLY A 293 -32.87 11.06 25.48
CA GLY A 293 -33.80 11.70 26.42
C GLY A 293 -33.32 13.03 27.02
N ILE A 294 -32.15 13.54 26.61
CA ILE A 294 -31.61 14.81 27.12
C ILE A 294 -32.52 15.99 26.75
N ASN A 295 -32.98 16.03 25.50
CA ASN A 295 -33.97 17.00 25.03
C ASN A 295 -34.75 16.41 23.86
N THR A 296 -36.05 16.19 24.05
CA THR A 296 -36.92 15.52 23.08
C THR A 296 -37.63 16.50 22.14
N SER A 297 -37.54 17.82 22.39
CA SER A 297 -38.28 18.86 21.65
C SER A 297 -37.60 19.27 20.34
N LEU A 298 -36.27 19.24 20.28
CA LEU A 298 -35.48 19.76 19.17
C LEU A 298 -35.68 18.98 17.86
N ARG A 299 -35.69 19.63 16.71
CA ARG A 299 -35.81 18.97 15.39
C ARG A 299 -34.92 19.67 14.36
N ILE A 300 -34.18 18.86 13.59
CA ILE A 300 -33.56 19.29 12.35
C ILE A 300 -34.28 18.56 11.21
N PRO A 301 -34.96 19.26 10.29
CA PRO A 301 -35.59 18.61 9.15
C PRO A 301 -34.53 17.94 8.28
N LYS A 302 -34.85 16.73 7.81
CA LYS A 302 -33.97 16.00 6.89
C LYS A 302 -33.97 16.76 5.55
N GLN A 303 -32.82 17.32 5.17
CA GLN A 303 -32.72 17.95 3.85
C GLN A 303 -32.99 16.91 2.76
N PRO A 304 -33.83 17.23 1.76
CA PRO A 304 -33.97 16.38 0.59
C PRO A 304 -32.60 16.22 -0.07
N ARG A 305 -32.29 15.00 -0.54
CA ARG A 305 -31.07 14.77 -1.31
C ARG A 305 -31.11 15.71 -2.51
N ARG A 306 -30.18 16.67 -2.58
CA ARG A 306 -29.98 17.45 -3.79
C ARG A 306 -29.51 16.47 -4.86
N PHE A 307 -30.32 16.26 -5.89
CA PHE A 307 -29.88 15.57 -7.09
C PHE A 307 -28.71 16.36 -7.69
N SER A 308 -27.73 15.66 -8.24
CA SER A 308 -26.62 16.29 -8.95
C SER A 308 -27.17 17.19 -10.05
N SER A 309 -26.93 18.50 -9.98
CA SER A 309 -27.20 19.40 -11.08
C SER A 309 -26.18 19.14 -12.19
N VAL A 310 -26.65 18.99 -13.42
CA VAL A 310 -25.77 18.96 -14.60
C VAL A 310 -24.97 20.26 -14.58
N THR A 311 -23.68 20.12 -14.38
CA THR A 311 -22.75 21.25 -14.13
C THR A 311 -21.86 21.53 -15.33
N MET A 312 -21.96 20.72 -16.40
CA MET A 312 -21.14 20.80 -17.61
C MET A 312 -22.01 20.50 -18.82
N SER A 313 -21.89 21.31 -19.88
CA SER A 313 -22.59 21.09 -21.14
C SER A 313 -21.97 19.93 -21.93
N GLU A 314 -22.69 19.41 -22.92
CA GLU A 314 -22.13 18.39 -23.82
C GLU A 314 -20.97 18.93 -24.67
N GLU A 315 -21.03 20.20 -25.05
CA GLU A 315 -19.99 20.89 -25.81
C GLU A 315 -18.69 21.03 -24.99
N GLU A 316 -18.80 21.42 -23.72
CA GLU A 316 -17.67 21.48 -22.79
C GLU A 316 -17.07 20.09 -22.56
N ARG A 317 -17.93 19.07 -22.40
CA ARG A 317 -17.52 17.67 -22.26
C ARG A 317 -16.68 17.22 -23.46
N TRP A 318 -17.16 17.46 -24.69
CA TRP A 318 -16.41 17.10 -25.89
C TRP A 318 -15.15 17.98 -26.05
N GLY A 319 -15.18 19.26 -25.71
CA GLY A 319 -13.98 20.09 -25.67
C GLY A 319 -12.85 19.49 -24.83
N HIS A 320 -13.19 18.96 -23.65
CA HIS A 320 -12.25 18.26 -22.78
C HIS A 320 -11.76 16.92 -23.36
N VAL A 321 -12.64 16.11 -23.94
CA VAL A 321 -12.23 14.85 -24.58
C VAL A 321 -11.28 15.13 -25.74
N GLN A 322 -11.55 16.12 -26.59
CA GLN A 322 -10.66 16.51 -27.68
C GLN A 322 -9.28 16.92 -27.17
N THR A 323 -9.24 17.74 -26.11
CA THR A 323 -7.98 18.14 -25.47
C THR A 323 -7.21 16.93 -24.95
N LEU A 324 -7.87 16.03 -24.22
CA LEU A 324 -7.21 14.85 -23.63
C LEU A 324 -6.73 13.83 -24.67
N LEU A 325 -7.41 13.73 -25.83
CA LEU A 325 -6.98 12.86 -26.92
C LEU A 325 -5.73 13.42 -27.63
N HIS A 326 -5.60 14.74 -27.78
CA HIS A 326 -4.58 15.32 -28.68
C HIS A 326 -3.42 16.04 -27.96
N ASP A 327 -3.60 16.53 -26.73
CA ASP A 327 -2.56 17.25 -26.01
C ASP A 327 -1.48 16.30 -25.46
N GLN A 328 -0.34 16.25 -26.15
CA GLN A 328 0.81 15.42 -25.80
C GLN A 328 1.67 16.01 -24.66
N THR A 329 1.40 17.24 -24.22
CA THR A 329 2.10 17.85 -23.06
C THR A 329 1.56 17.29 -21.74
N MET A 330 0.32 16.79 -21.74
CA MET A 330 -0.29 16.16 -20.58
C MET A 330 0.25 14.74 -20.36
N ARG A 331 0.46 14.39 -19.10
CA ARG A 331 0.91 13.05 -18.71
C ARG A 331 -0.13 11.99 -19.13
N HIS A 332 0.33 10.84 -19.64
CA HIS A 332 -0.53 9.74 -20.12
C HIS A 332 -1.61 9.33 -19.11
N TYR A 333 -1.26 9.19 -17.83
CA TYR A 333 -2.23 8.77 -16.82
C TYR A 333 -3.36 9.80 -16.61
N THR A 334 -3.08 11.10 -16.77
CA THR A 334 -4.09 12.17 -16.66
C THR A 334 -5.04 12.10 -17.85
N ARG A 335 -4.49 11.90 -19.06
CA ARG A 335 -5.27 11.76 -20.29
C ARG A 335 -6.18 10.54 -20.22
N ILE A 336 -5.63 9.38 -19.89
CA ILE A 336 -6.39 8.12 -19.75
C ILE A 336 -7.49 8.26 -18.68
N GLY A 337 -7.16 8.78 -17.50
CA GLY A 337 -8.14 8.92 -16.42
C GLY A 337 -9.28 9.89 -16.78
N GLY A 338 -8.96 11.02 -17.41
CA GLY A 338 -9.99 11.95 -17.90
C GLY A 338 -10.88 11.31 -18.95
N LEU A 339 -10.31 10.57 -19.90
CA LEU A 339 -11.07 9.88 -20.96
C LEU A 339 -11.96 8.77 -20.39
N PHE A 340 -11.47 8.00 -19.40
CA PHE A 340 -12.30 7.02 -18.68
C PHE A 340 -13.49 7.66 -17.97
N MET A 341 -13.30 8.84 -17.39
CA MET A 341 -14.38 9.58 -16.74
C MET A 341 -15.39 10.13 -17.76
N LEU A 342 -14.93 10.76 -18.84
CA LEU A 342 -15.79 11.50 -19.78
C LEU A 342 -16.47 10.62 -20.83
N LEU A 343 -15.86 9.49 -21.21
CA LEU A 343 -16.39 8.57 -22.23
C LEU A 343 -17.11 7.37 -21.63
N PHE A 344 -16.64 6.87 -20.47
CA PHE A 344 -17.14 5.63 -19.87
C PHE A 344 -17.79 5.84 -18.49
N ALA A 345 -17.99 7.11 -18.10
CA ALA A 345 -18.58 7.51 -16.81
C ALA A 345 -17.91 6.87 -15.59
N GLN A 346 -16.63 6.52 -15.69
CA GLN A 346 -15.93 5.84 -14.62
C GLN A 346 -15.63 6.81 -13.48
N PRO A 347 -16.01 6.50 -12.23
CA PRO A 347 -15.68 7.34 -11.08
C PRO A 347 -14.17 7.46 -10.91
N LEU A 348 -13.69 8.67 -10.55
CA LEU A 348 -12.26 8.89 -10.30
C LEU A 348 -11.68 7.90 -9.28
N THR A 349 -12.46 7.55 -8.26
CA THR A 349 -12.06 6.59 -7.24
C THR A 349 -11.87 5.17 -7.79
N THR A 350 -12.68 4.75 -8.77
CA THR A 350 -12.52 3.49 -9.49
C THR A 350 -11.29 3.53 -10.36
N ILE A 351 -11.11 4.60 -11.15
CA ILE A 351 -9.94 4.79 -12.03
C ILE A 351 -8.63 4.73 -11.23
N CYS A 352 -8.55 5.43 -10.09
CA CYS A 352 -7.35 5.43 -9.25
C CYS A 352 -7.04 4.08 -8.59
N ARG A 353 -8.00 3.13 -8.58
CA ARG A 353 -7.82 1.77 -8.05
C ARG A 353 -7.55 0.75 -9.14
N MET A 354 -7.50 1.15 -10.42
CA MET A 354 -7.29 0.22 -11.51
C MET A 354 -5.86 -0.35 -11.51
N HIS A 355 -5.76 -1.62 -11.85
CA HIS A 355 -4.52 -2.38 -11.92
C HIS A 355 -4.07 -2.64 -13.37
N ALA A 356 -2.82 -3.06 -13.53
CA ALA A 356 -2.20 -3.37 -14.83
C ALA A 356 -2.92 -4.49 -15.60
N ASP A 357 -3.28 -5.51 -14.85
CA ASP A 357 -3.89 -6.76 -15.27
C ASP A 357 -5.31 -6.58 -15.81
N GLN A 358 -5.94 -5.44 -15.53
CA GLN A 358 -7.22 -5.05 -16.11
C GLN A 358 -7.10 -4.56 -17.56
N VAL A 359 -5.88 -4.40 -18.08
CA VAL A 359 -5.62 -4.01 -19.47
C VAL A 359 -5.02 -5.20 -20.22
N THR A 360 -5.74 -5.65 -21.23
CA THR A 360 -5.28 -6.71 -22.14
C THR A 360 -5.00 -6.11 -23.50
N VAL A 361 -3.79 -6.33 -24.01
CA VAL A 361 -3.40 -5.99 -25.38
C VAL A 361 -3.24 -7.30 -26.14
N THR A 362 -4.07 -7.53 -27.16
CA THR A 362 -3.96 -8.73 -28.00
C THR A 362 -2.82 -8.58 -29.02
N ASP A 363 -2.35 -9.69 -29.59
CA ASP A 363 -1.30 -9.70 -30.61
C ASP A 363 -1.69 -8.89 -31.87
N ASP A 364 -3.00 -8.78 -32.14
CA ASP A 364 -3.56 -7.97 -33.23
C ASP A 364 -3.64 -6.46 -32.89
N GLY A 365 -3.11 -6.05 -31.73
CA GLY A 365 -3.04 -4.65 -31.30
C GLY A 365 -4.33 -4.10 -30.67
N GLN A 366 -5.36 -4.93 -30.46
CA GLN A 366 -6.60 -4.48 -29.81
C GLN A 366 -6.40 -4.33 -28.31
N VAL A 367 -6.86 -3.21 -27.76
CA VAL A 367 -6.77 -2.91 -26.34
C VAL A 367 -8.14 -3.08 -25.70
N THR A 368 -8.23 -4.01 -24.74
CA THR A 368 -9.42 -4.18 -23.91
C THR A 368 -9.12 -3.74 -22.49
N VAL A 369 -10.00 -2.92 -21.92
CA VAL A 369 -9.92 -2.48 -20.53
C VAL A 369 -11.13 -3.03 -19.77
N THR A 370 -10.87 -3.71 -18.67
CA THR A 370 -11.91 -4.27 -17.81
C THR A 370 -12.26 -3.29 -16.70
N PHE A 371 -13.47 -2.73 -16.75
CA PHE A 371 -14.02 -1.95 -15.66
C PHE A 371 -14.87 -2.86 -14.79
N GLU A 372 -14.46 -3.02 -13.52
CA GLU A 372 -15.04 -3.98 -12.57
C GLU A 372 -15.04 -5.42 -13.11
N ARG A 373 -16.09 -5.82 -13.85
CA ARG A 373 -16.24 -7.15 -14.46
C ARG A 373 -16.52 -7.11 -15.96
N THR A 374 -16.59 -5.91 -16.56
CA THR A 374 -16.98 -5.74 -17.96
C THR A 374 -15.77 -5.36 -18.80
N PRO A 375 -15.32 -6.25 -19.71
CA PRO A 375 -14.30 -5.90 -20.68
C PRO A 375 -14.88 -4.98 -21.76
N ILE A 376 -14.22 -3.85 -22.03
CA ILE A 376 -14.60 -2.90 -23.07
C ILE A 376 -13.43 -2.74 -24.05
N LEU A 377 -13.73 -2.89 -25.34
CA LEU A 377 -12.78 -2.60 -26.41
C LEU A 377 -12.55 -1.09 -26.50
N MET A 378 -11.30 -0.66 -26.41
CA MET A 378 -10.94 0.76 -26.43
C MET A 378 -10.92 1.28 -27.87
N PRO A 379 -11.56 2.44 -28.14
CA PRO A 379 -11.54 3.04 -29.47
C PRO A 379 -10.19 3.72 -29.77
N GLU A 380 -9.86 3.83 -31.04
CA GLU A 380 -8.82 4.74 -31.51
C GLU A 380 -9.26 6.21 -31.26
N PRO A 381 -8.40 7.11 -30.75
CA PRO A 381 -6.95 6.95 -30.47
C PRO A 381 -6.59 6.65 -29.00
N LEU A 382 -7.57 6.33 -28.16
CA LEU A 382 -7.35 6.07 -26.72
C LEU A 382 -6.52 4.80 -26.49
N ASP A 383 -6.75 3.75 -27.29
CA ASP A 383 -5.99 2.51 -27.30
C ASP A 383 -4.46 2.74 -27.38
N ARG A 384 -4.01 3.60 -28.29
CA ARG A 384 -2.60 3.96 -28.48
C ARG A 384 -2.01 4.63 -27.25
N ILE A 385 -2.75 5.56 -26.64
CA ILE A 385 -2.32 6.25 -25.40
C ILE A 385 -2.14 5.23 -24.27
N ILE A 386 -3.01 4.22 -24.18
CA ILE A 386 -2.92 3.14 -23.19
C ILE A 386 -1.70 2.25 -23.45
N ILE A 387 -1.46 1.84 -24.70
CA ILE A 387 -0.28 1.04 -25.09
C ILE A 387 1.01 1.79 -24.73
N GLU A 388 1.11 3.08 -25.07
CA GLU A 388 2.27 3.91 -24.71
C GLU A 388 2.47 4.00 -23.20
N HIS A 389 1.37 4.16 -22.44
CA HIS A 389 1.43 4.19 -20.99
C HIS A 389 1.92 2.85 -20.39
N MET A 390 1.45 1.73 -20.93
CA MET A 390 1.85 0.38 -20.51
C MET A 390 3.33 0.12 -20.79
N ASN A 391 3.83 0.53 -21.95
CA ASN A 391 5.25 0.39 -22.32
C ASN A 391 6.19 1.24 -21.46
N ARG A 392 5.71 2.36 -20.90
CA ARG A 392 6.48 3.22 -19.99
C ARG A 392 6.61 2.67 -18.56
N ARG A 393 5.90 1.60 -18.19
CA ARG A 393 5.91 1.02 -16.83
C ARG A 393 7.24 0.41 -16.36
N GLY A 394 8.31 0.54 -17.14
CA GLY A 394 9.69 0.29 -16.71
C GLY A 394 10.28 1.38 -15.79
N GLN A 395 9.66 2.56 -15.68
CA GLN A 395 10.08 3.61 -14.75
C GLN A 395 9.01 3.77 -13.67
N ALA A 396 9.23 3.12 -12.52
CA ALA A 396 8.39 3.32 -11.34
C ALA A 396 8.41 4.81 -10.94
N SER A 397 7.23 5.37 -10.69
CA SER A 397 6.96 6.76 -10.33
C SER A 397 7.50 7.19 -8.94
N TYR A 398 8.45 6.44 -8.40
CA TYR A 398 9.24 6.82 -7.23
C TYR A 398 10.64 7.22 -7.69
N ALA A 399 10.70 8.34 -8.40
CA ALA A 399 11.91 9.14 -8.58
C ALA A 399 11.58 10.57 -8.17
#